data_AF-A0A9N8J5Y6-F1
#
_entry.id   AF-A0A9N8J5Y6-F1
#
_cell.length_a   1.000
_cell.length_b   1.000
_cell.length_c   1.000
_cell.angle_alpha   90.00
_cell.angle_beta   90.00
_cell.angle_gamma   90.00
#
_symmetry.space_group_name_H-M   'P 1'
#
loop_
_entity.id
_entity.type
_entity.pdbx_description
1 polymer ?
#
loop_
_entity_poly.entity_id
_entity_poly.type
_entity_poly.pdbx_seq_one_letter_code
_entity_poly.pdbx_strand_id
1 'polypeptide(L)'
;MKVKKLLKIFSIVFISILFAECKKSNSYYLQEHTLGDFGEDDYSDGTYCAEIDYYYSETGTNSTYILLVEIENNELIEIHWPNGGWLDNSHFTPPDISSGEASFTSDRGVDYTVKIIGNDGDCNTSTYAKDEDDLIQQKEDNEDEEDRIRQDEEDEYQKKQLEEKEKKEAEEEKRKQEEEQESEEEEQESEE
;
A
#
# COMPACT_ATOMS: atom_id res chain seq x y z
N MET A 1 60.82 -45.34 -42.27
CA MET A 1 59.45 -45.67 -41.82
C MET A 1 59.28 -45.26 -40.35
N LYS A 2 58.18 -44.55 -40.06
CA LYS A 2 57.31 -44.66 -38.87
C LYS A 2 57.88 -44.38 -37.46
N VAL A 3 57.74 -43.14 -37.02
CA VAL A 3 57.29 -42.80 -35.64
C VAL A 3 56.49 -41.49 -35.68
N LYS A 4 55.29 -41.57 -36.28
CA LYS A 4 54.21 -40.58 -36.11
C LYS A 4 52.98 -41.37 -35.67
N LYS A 5 52.90 -41.75 -34.39
CA LYS A 5 51.71 -42.44 -33.85
C LYS A 5 51.70 -42.61 -32.31
N LEU A 6 52.18 -41.61 -31.56
CA LEU A 6 52.03 -41.60 -30.09
C LEU A 6 51.37 -40.32 -29.54
N LEU A 7 50.75 -39.52 -30.42
CA LEU A 7 50.01 -38.30 -30.05
C LEU A 7 48.53 -38.42 -30.47
N LYS A 8 47.87 -39.54 -30.13
CA LYS A 8 46.42 -39.75 -30.39
C LYS A 8 45.74 -40.67 -29.36
N ILE A 9 46.24 -40.74 -28.12
CA ILE A 9 45.61 -41.55 -27.05
C ILE A 9 45.21 -40.71 -25.83
N PHE A 10 45.49 -39.40 -25.80
CA PHE A 10 44.97 -38.50 -24.74
C PHE A 10 43.60 -37.89 -25.05
N SER A 11 42.94 -38.28 -26.14
CA SER A 11 41.65 -37.72 -26.58
C SER A 11 40.44 -38.65 -26.37
N ILE A 12 40.56 -39.68 -25.52
CA ILE A 12 39.49 -40.67 -25.26
C ILE A 12 39.28 -40.87 -23.73
N VAL A 13 39.40 -39.81 -22.94
CA VAL A 13 38.97 -39.81 -21.52
C VAL A 13 38.07 -38.58 -21.21
N PHE A 14 37.71 -37.79 -22.23
CA PHE A 14 36.93 -36.55 -22.06
C PHE A 14 35.51 -36.59 -22.65
N ILE A 15 34.98 -37.78 -22.97
CA ILE A 15 33.63 -37.94 -23.54
C ILE A 15 32.98 -39.18 -22.94
N SER A 16 32.68 -39.19 -21.63
CA SER A 16 31.85 -40.26 -21.02
C SER A 16 31.19 -39.92 -19.68
N ILE A 17 30.87 -38.66 -19.36
CA ILE A 17 29.97 -38.36 -18.22
C ILE A 17 28.98 -37.25 -18.58
N LEU A 18 28.20 -37.50 -19.64
CA LEU A 18 26.94 -36.82 -19.91
C LEU A 18 25.95 -37.86 -20.46
N PHE A 19 25.39 -38.70 -19.58
CA PHE A 19 24.05 -39.23 -19.77
C PHE A 19 23.33 -39.23 -18.43
N ALA A 20 22.29 -38.40 -18.40
CA ALA A 20 21.36 -38.20 -17.32
C ALA A 20 20.48 -39.44 -17.11
N GLU A 21 20.23 -39.81 -15.87
CA GLU A 21 19.03 -40.55 -15.50
C GLU A 21 17.93 -39.54 -15.15
N CYS A 22 17.09 -39.28 -16.14
CA CYS A 22 15.82 -38.58 -15.98
C CYS A 22 14.80 -39.57 -15.38
N LYS A 23 14.50 -39.46 -14.09
CA LYS A 23 13.25 -40.00 -13.52
C LYS A 23 12.31 -38.82 -13.29
N LYS A 24 11.28 -38.72 -14.14
CA LYS A 24 10.13 -37.84 -13.92
C LYS A 24 8.98 -38.66 -13.34
N SER A 25 8.54 -38.31 -12.13
CA SER A 25 7.11 -38.23 -11.80
C SER A 25 6.89 -37.41 -10.52
N ASN A 26 6.40 -36.19 -10.74
CA ASN A 26 5.38 -35.44 -9.99
C ASN A 26 5.32 -35.46 -8.45
N SER A 27 5.39 -34.24 -7.92
CA SER A 27 4.35 -33.60 -7.08
C SER A 27 4.66 -33.39 -5.60
N TYR A 28 4.42 -32.14 -5.22
CA TYR A 28 4.48 -31.50 -3.91
C TYR A 28 5.89 -31.27 -3.35
N TYR A 29 6.44 -30.10 -3.64
CA TYR A 29 7.40 -29.48 -2.74
C TYR A 29 6.63 -29.14 -1.45
N LEU A 30 6.82 -29.96 -0.41
CA LEU A 30 6.72 -29.44 0.94
C LEU A 30 7.93 -28.51 1.10
N GLN A 31 7.66 -27.22 1.24
CA GLN A 31 8.62 -26.26 1.76
C GLN A 31 8.88 -26.67 3.21
N GLU A 32 9.90 -27.49 3.39
CA GLU A 32 10.51 -27.75 4.69
C GLU A 32 11.05 -26.40 5.16
N HIS A 33 10.24 -25.72 5.97
CA HIS A 33 10.69 -24.67 6.86
C HIS A 33 11.75 -25.30 7.75
N THR A 34 13.00 -25.27 7.29
CA THR A 34 14.14 -25.40 8.18
C THR A 34 14.05 -24.21 9.11
N LEU A 35 13.39 -24.42 10.25
CA LEU A 35 13.51 -23.59 11.43
C LEU A 35 15.00 -23.62 11.77
N GLY A 36 15.71 -22.63 11.24
CA GLY A 36 17.11 -22.38 11.57
C GLY A 36 17.19 -22.21 13.07
N ASP A 37 18.08 -22.99 13.65
CA ASP A 37 18.69 -22.79 14.96
C ASP A 37 18.81 -21.28 15.24
N PHE A 38 18.02 -20.74 16.18
CA PHE A 38 18.19 -19.38 16.69
C PHE A 38 19.46 -19.36 17.55
N GLY A 39 20.60 -19.39 16.85
CA GLY A 39 21.81 -18.79 17.36
C GLY A 39 21.54 -17.31 17.57
N GLU A 40 22.17 -16.75 18.60
CA GLU A 40 22.24 -15.32 18.86
C GLU A 40 23.04 -14.68 17.70
N ASP A 41 22.42 -14.57 16.53
CA ASP A 41 23.05 -14.11 15.29
C ASP A 41 23.06 -12.57 15.30
N ASP A 42 24.07 -12.02 15.93
CA ASP A 42 24.44 -10.61 15.84
C ASP A 42 24.60 -10.21 14.35
N TYR A 43 23.79 -9.25 13.89
CA TYR A 43 23.90 -8.69 12.54
C TYR A 43 25.02 -7.66 12.53
N SER A 44 26.06 -7.92 11.73
CA SER A 44 27.15 -6.97 11.52
C SER A 44 26.66 -5.68 10.88
N ASP A 45 27.35 -4.57 11.14
CA ASP A 45 27.01 -3.29 10.53
C ASP A 45 26.98 -3.35 9.00
N GLY A 46 25.90 -2.85 8.40
CA GLY A 46 25.74 -2.73 6.95
C GLY A 46 24.31 -2.82 6.44
N THR A 47 24.20 -2.92 5.11
CA THR A 47 22.93 -2.93 4.39
C THR A 47 22.39 -4.34 4.19
N TYR A 48 21.11 -4.53 4.49
CA TYR A 48 20.40 -5.80 4.37
C TYR A 48 19.11 -5.66 3.58
N CYS A 49 18.64 -6.77 3.01
CA CYS A 49 17.33 -6.86 2.42
C CYS A 49 16.33 -7.27 3.49
N ALA A 50 15.24 -6.51 3.63
CA ALA A 50 14.20 -6.77 4.60
C ALA A 50 12.81 -6.80 3.97
N GLU A 51 11.95 -7.66 4.50
CA GLU A 51 10.51 -7.57 4.35
C GLU A 51 10.00 -6.56 5.39
N ILE A 52 9.25 -5.57 4.92
CA ILE A 52 8.72 -4.48 5.73
C ILE A 52 7.20 -4.50 5.60
N ASP A 53 6.54 -4.86 6.68
CA ASP A 53 5.12 -4.68 6.86
C ASP A 53 4.89 -3.33 7.54
N TYR A 54 3.98 -2.52 6.99
CA TYR A 54 3.51 -1.34 7.70
C TYR A 54 1.99 -1.33 7.85
N TYR A 55 1.52 -0.61 8.86
CA TYR A 55 0.12 -0.33 9.12
C TYR A 55 -0.08 1.13 9.54
N TYR A 56 -0.93 1.85 8.82
CA TYR A 56 -1.32 3.22 9.15
C TYR A 56 -2.76 3.25 9.65
N SER A 57 -2.91 3.37 10.97
CA SER A 57 -4.19 3.24 11.67
C SER A 57 -5.24 4.29 11.25
N GLU A 58 -4.80 5.49 10.91
CA GLU A 58 -5.65 6.62 10.51
C GLU A 58 -6.46 6.33 9.24
N THR A 59 -5.92 5.54 8.31
CA THR A 59 -6.64 5.13 7.07
C THR A 59 -6.98 3.64 7.05
N GLY A 60 -6.48 2.86 8.01
CA GLY A 60 -6.57 1.40 8.00
C GLY A 60 -5.73 0.73 6.91
N THR A 61 -4.82 1.47 6.27
CA THR A 61 -3.98 0.96 5.17
C THR A 61 -2.84 0.11 5.71
N ASN A 62 -2.54 -1.00 5.04
CA ASN A 62 -1.33 -1.78 5.24
C ASN A 62 -0.74 -2.17 3.88
N SER A 63 0.57 -2.41 3.85
CA SER A 63 1.22 -3.12 2.75
C SER A 63 2.52 -3.75 3.21
N THR A 64 2.99 -4.71 2.43
CA THR A 64 4.26 -5.41 2.61
C THR A 64 5.18 -5.05 1.45
N TYR A 65 6.40 -4.63 1.75
CA TYR A 65 7.42 -4.31 0.77
C TYR A 65 8.73 -5.03 1.06
N ILE A 66 9.52 -5.24 0.01
CA ILE A 66 10.90 -5.66 0.16
C ILE A 66 11.77 -4.42 -0.04
N LEU A 67 12.52 -4.01 0.97
CA LEU A 67 13.33 -2.79 0.96
C LEU A 67 14.71 -3.04 1.54
N LEU A 68 15.63 -2.10 1.30
CA LEU A 68 16.94 -2.10 1.92
C LEU A 68 16.89 -1.41 3.27
N VAL A 69 17.60 -1.95 4.24
CA VAL A 69 17.71 -1.41 5.60
C VAL A 69 19.17 -1.35 6.05
N GLU A 70 19.52 -0.34 6.83
CA GLU A 70 20.84 -0.21 7.45
C GLU A 70 20.78 -0.66 8.91
N ILE A 71 21.70 -1.54 9.27
CA ILE A 71 21.89 -2.02 10.64
C ILE A 71 23.23 -1.51 11.16
N GLU A 72 23.24 -0.98 12.38
CA GLU A 72 24.47 -0.64 13.12
C GLU A 72 24.33 -1.08 14.58
N ASN A 73 25.32 -1.78 15.14
CA ASN A 73 25.30 -2.27 16.52
C ASN A 73 24.03 -3.07 16.88
N ASN A 74 23.52 -3.90 15.96
CA ASN A 74 22.24 -4.62 16.06
C ASN A 74 20.98 -3.76 16.13
N GLU A 75 21.06 -2.47 15.86
CA GLU A 75 19.90 -1.60 15.78
C GLU A 75 19.52 -1.36 14.32
N LEU A 76 18.23 -1.26 14.03
CA LEU A 76 17.75 -0.76 12.74
C LEU A 76 17.86 0.76 12.73
N ILE A 77 18.66 1.31 11.82
CA ILE A 77 18.98 2.76 11.82
C ILE A 77 18.28 3.49 10.68
N GLU A 78 18.06 2.81 9.55
CA GLU A 78 17.50 3.42 8.34
C GLU A 78 16.73 2.41 7.48
N ILE A 79 15.65 2.84 6.85
CA ILE A 79 14.90 2.15 5.79
C ILE A 79 14.97 2.98 4.52
N HIS A 80 15.40 2.40 3.41
CA HIS A 80 15.50 3.08 2.11
C HIS A 80 14.21 2.96 1.29
N TRP A 81 13.65 4.09 0.86
CA TRP A 81 12.49 4.15 -0.01
C TRP A 81 12.88 4.25 -1.50
N PRO A 82 12.08 3.67 -2.42
CA PRO A 82 12.43 3.64 -3.85
C PRO A 82 12.42 5.00 -4.53
N ASN A 83 11.80 6.01 -3.93
CA ASN A 83 11.77 7.39 -4.41
C ASN A 83 13.05 8.19 -4.03
N GLY A 84 14.02 7.55 -3.38
CA GLY A 84 15.26 8.18 -2.92
C GLY A 84 15.14 8.87 -1.55
N GLY A 85 14.01 8.72 -0.87
CA GLY A 85 13.85 9.06 0.54
C GLY A 85 14.31 7.94 1.47
N TRP A 86 14.35 8.23 2.75
CA TRP A 86 14.69 7.27 3.80
C TRP A 86 13.89 7.56 5.07
N LEU A 87 13.63 6.53 5.86
CA LEU A 87 13.12 6.65 7.22
C LEU A 87 14.28 6.32 8.16
N ASP A 88 14.72 7.26 8.98
CA ASP A 88 15.87 7.09 9.89
C ASP A 88 15.51 7.41 11.35
N ASN A 89 16.53 7.45 12.20
CA ASN A 89 16.40 7.76 13.63
C ASN A 89 15.84 9.15 13.96
N SER A 90 15.66 10.04 12.98
CA SER A 90 14.93 11.29 13.18
C SER A 90 13.41 11.07 13.22
N HIS A 91 12.95 9.95 12.67
CA HIS A 91 11.54 9.56 12.56
C HIS A 91 11.15 8.39 13.46
N PHE A 92 12.10 7.59 13.96
CA PHE A 92 11.82 6.53 14.93
C PHE A 92 12.97 6.32 15.91
N THR A 93 12.69 5.64 17.02
CA THR A 93 13.75 5.19 17.93
C THR A 93 14.32 3.87 17.41
N PRO A 94 15.63 3.76 17.10
CA PRO A 94 16.23 2.53 16.59
C PRO A 94 15.89 1.32 17.47
N PRO A 95 15.16 0.31 16.95
CA PRO A 95 14.88 -0.91 17.68
C PRO A 95 16.03 -1.91 17.53
N ASP A 96 16.22 -2.73 18.56
CA ASP A 96 17.07 -3.93 18.48
C ASP A 96 16.48 -4.92 17.47
N ILE A 97 17.30 -5.35 16.52
CA ILE A 97 16.96 -6.30 15.45
C ILE A 97 17.94 -7.48 15.42
N SER A 98 18.68 -7.73 16.51
CA SER A 98 19.60 -8.86 16.62
C SER A 98 18.93 -10.23 16.39
N SER A 99 17.60 -10.30 16.54
CA SER A 99 16.81 -11.51 16.28
C SER A 99 16.44 -11.71 14.81
N GLY A 100 16.75 -10.73 13.95
CA GLY A 100 16.35 -10.67 12.54
C GLY A 100 14.95 -10.09 12.32
N GLU A 101 14.24 -9.73 13.37
CA GLU A 101 12.93 -9.09 13.31
C GLU A 101 12.81 -7.99 14.39
N ALA A 102 12.21 -6.86 14.03
CA ALA A 102 11.94 -5.75 14.93
C ALA A 102 10.62 -5.07 14.56
N SER A 103 9.96 -4.48 15.56
CA SER A 103 8.78 -3.65 15.35
C SER A 103 8.94 -2.30 16.04
N PHE A 104 8.46 -1.25 15.41
CA PHE A 104 8.48 0.11 15.94
C PHE A 104 7.34 0.94 15.36
N THR A 105 7.06 2.09 15.98
CA THR A 105 6.12 3.08 15.45
C THR A 105 6.89 4.35 15.14
N SER A 106 6.66 4.95 13.96
CA SER A 106 7.25 6.23 13.60
C SER A 106 6.65 7.39 14.38
N ASP A 107 7.30 8.55 14.34
CA ASP A 107 6.80 9.81 14.90
C ASP A 107 5.53 10.32 14.21
N ARG A 108 5.20 9.76 13.03
CA ARG A 108 3.97 9.99 12.28
C ARG A 108 2.87 8.96 12.55
N GLY A 109 3.11 8.00 13.45
CA GLY A 109 2.10 7.04 13.89
C GLY A 109 1.85 5.90 12.91
N VAL A 110 2.82 5.58 12.05
CA VAL A 110 2.80 4.37 11.21
C VAL A 110 3.53 3.26 11.96
N ASP A 111 2.87 2.11 12.11
CA ASP A 111 3.45 0.93 12.74
C ASP A 111 4.21 0.12 11.70
N TYR A 112 5.43 -0.29 12.03
CA TYR A 112 6.32 -1.09 11.18
C TYR A 112 6.69 -2.40 11.85
N THR A 113 6.78 -3.45 11.04
CA THR A 113 7.50 -4.69 11.34
C THR A 113 8.51 -4.94 10.24
N VAL A 114 9.78 -5.04 10.63
CA VAL A 114 10.92 -5.22 9.75
C VAL A 114 11.53 -6.58 10.01
N LYS A 115 11.69 -7.36 8.96
CA LYS A 115 12.27 -8.70 9.02
C LYS A 115 13.39 -8.84 8.00
N ILE A 116 14.60 -9.12 8.47
CA ILE A 116 15.75 -9.34 7.60
C ILE A 116 15.56 -10.66 6.85
N ILE A 117 15.58 -10.60 5.52
CA ILE A 117 15.37 -11.76 4.64
C ILE A 117 16.60 -12.14 3.80
N GLY A 118 17.62 -11.28 3.77
CA GLY A 118 18.85 -11.55 3.02
C GLY A 118 19.84 -10.40 3.05
N ASN A 119 20.94 -10.56 2.32
CA ASN A 119 21.93 -9.50 2.13
C ASN A 119 21.50 -8.57 0.97
N ASP A 120 22.06 -7.35 0.92
CA ASP A 120 21.79 -6.35 -0.13
C ASP A 120 21.82 -6.92 -1.57
N GLY A 121 22.80 -7.75 -1.90
CA GLY A 121 22.98 -8.31 -3.25
C GLY A 121 21.88 -9.27 -3.73
N ASP A 122 21.00 -9.73 -2.84
CA ASP A 122 19.91 -10.66 -3.14
C ASP A 122 18.55 -9.93 -3.24
N CYS A 123 18.52 -8.60 -3.06
CA CYS A 123 17.28 -7.87 -2.88
C CYS A 123 16.55 -7.57 -4.20
N ASN A 124 15.28 -7.97 -4.28
CA ASN A 124 14.35 -7.53 -5.31
C ASN A 124 13.42 -6.47 -4.72
N THR A 125 13.93 -5.25 -4.59
CA THR A 125 13.23 -4.15 -3.91
C THR A 125 11.92 -3.78 -4.59
N SER A 126 10.88 -3.53 -3.80
CA SER A 126 9.56 -3.07 -4.25
C SER A 126 9.64 -1.63 -4.77
N THR A 127 9.81 -1.45 -6.08
CA THR A 127 9.94 -0.13 -6.72
C THR A 127 8.69 0.75 -6.65
N TYR A 128 7.55 0.18 -6.26
CA TYR A 128 6.27 0.85 -6.07
C TYR A 128 5.94 1.08 -4.59
N ALA A 129 6.88 0.82 -3.69
CA ALA A 129 6.69 1.06 -2.27
C ALA A 129 6.38 2.54 -2.03
N LYS A 130 5.30 2.79 -1.29
CA LYS A 130 4.85 4.12 -0.89
C LYS A 130 5.45 4.43 0.47
N ASP A 131 5.99 5.62 0.62
CA ASP A 131 6.49 6.11 1.90
C ASP A 131 5.38 6.76 2.73
N GLU A 132 5.73 7.27 3.91
CA GLU A 132 4.75 7.91 4.80
C GLU A 132 4.14 9.20 4.23
N ASP A 133 4.88 9.93 3.38
CA ASP A 133 4.36 11.13 2.72
C ASP A 133 3.22 10.76 1.76
N ASP A 134 3.41 9.70 0.97
CA ASP A 134 2.36 9.18 0.09
C ASP A 134 1.12 8.73 0.87
N LEU A 135 1.29 8.12 2.05
CA LEU A 135 0.18 7.67 2.90
C LEU A 135 -0.61 8.82 3.48
N ILE A 136 0.09 9.86 3.94
CA ILE A 136 -0.53 11.02 4.55
C ILE A 136 -1.21 11.90 3.51
N GLN A 137 -0.59 12.09 2.34
CA GLN A 137 -1.25 12.79 1.23
C GLN A 137 -2.55 12.08 0.81
N GLN A 138 -2.55 10.74 0.72
CA GLN A 138 -3.76 9.98 0.42
C GLN A 138 -4.86 10.17 1.47
N LYS A 139 -4.49 10.29 2.76
CA LYS A 139 -5.45 10.59 3.83
C LYS A 139 -6.08 11.97 3.62
N GLU A 140 -5.24 13.00 3.43
CA GLU A 140 -5.70 14.37 3.23
C GLU A 140 -6.59 14.50 2.00
N ASP A 141 -6.20 13.87 0.87
CA ASP A 141 -6.98 13.88 -0.37
C ASP A 141 -8.37 13.23 -0.19
N ASN A 142 -8.45 12.16 0.60
CA ASN A 142 -9.70 11.47 0.90
C ASN A 142 -10.60 12.32 1.81
N GLU A 143 -10.03 12.95 2.85
CA GLU A 143 -10.78 13.84 3.75
C GLU A 143 -11.34 15.05 2.99
N ASP A 144 -10.54 15.67 2.11
CA ASP A 144 -10.97 16.77 1.26
C ASP A 144 -12.12 16.36 0.32
N GLU A 145 -12.06 15.15 -0.25
CA GLU A 145 -13.14 14.64 -1.11
C GLU A 145 -14.42 14.37 -0.32
N GLU A 146 -14.32 13.78 0.88
CA GLU A 146 -15.47 13.55 1.75
C GLU A 146 -16.16 14.86 2.16
N ASP A 147 -15.38 15.90 2.46
CA ASP A 147 -15.91 17.22 2.79
C ASP A 147 -16.58 17.88 1.57
N ARG A 148 -16.02 17.74 0.37
CA ARG A 148 -16.66 18.20 -0.87
C ARG A 148 -18.01 17.52 -1.10
N ILE A 149 -18.06 16.19 -0.96
CA ILE A 149 -19.31 15.42 -1.13
C ILE A 149 -20.36 15.89 -0.13
N ARG A 150 -19.98 16.08 1.14
CA ARG A 150 -20.90 16.57 2.18
C ARG A 150 -21.48 17.94 1.83
N GLN A 151 -20.63 18.86 1.34
CA GLN A 151 -21.08 20.19 0.96
C GLN A 151 -22.05 20.14 -0.23
N ASP A 152 -21.76 19.33 -1.25
CA ASP A 152 -22.64 19.17 -2.40
C ASP A 152 -24.01 18.58 -2.00
N GLU A 153 -24.03 17.61 -1.08
CA GLU A 153 -25.27 17.04 -0.53
C GLU A 153 -26.09 18.08 0.27
N GLU A 154 -25.42 18.90 1.08
CA GLU A 154 -26.06 19.99 1.83
C GLU A 154 -26.66 21.04 0.89
N ASP A 155 -25.92 21.46 -0.14
CA ASP A 155 -26.37 22.42 -1.14
C ASP A 155 -27.56 21.88 -1.95
N GLU A 156 -27.53 20.60 -2.34
CA GLU A 156 -28.65 19.94 -3.01
C GLU A 156 -29.89 19.90 -2.11
N TYR A 157 -29.72 19.60 -0.82
CA TYR A 157 -30.82 19.60 0.14
C TYR A 157 -31.44 20.99 0.32
N GLN A 158 -30.61 22.03 0.47
CA GLN A 158 -31.11 23.41 0.60
C GLN A 158 -31.87 23.86 -0.65
N LYS A 159 -31.35 23.50 -1.83
CA LYS A 159 -32.02 23.79 -3.11
C LYS A 159 -33.41 23.15 -3.18
N LYS A 160 -33.52 21.87 -2.81
CA LYS A 160 -34.83 21.17 -2.76
C LYS A 160 -35.81 21.84 -1.82
N GLN A 161 -35.35 22.28 -0.64
CA GLN A 161 -36.21 22.98 0.32
C GLN A 161 -36.71 24.33 -0.22
N LEU A 162 -35.84 25.07 -0.92
CA LEU A 162 -36.22 26.32 -1.56
C LEU A 162 -37.25 26.09 -2.67
N GLU A 163 -37.02 25.12 -3.55
CA GLU A 163 -37.95 24.76 -4.63
C GLU A 163 -39.33 24.32 -4.09
N GLU A 164 -39.36 23.52 -3.02
CA GLU A 164 -40.61 23.13 -2.37
C GLU A 164 -41.34 24.33 -1.74
N LYS A 165 -40.59 25.25 -1.15
CA LYS A 165 -41.15 26.47 -0.55
C LYS A 165 -41.74 27.38 -1.63
N GLU A 166 -40.99 27.65 -2.70
CA GLU A 166 -41.46 28.45 -3.83
C GLU A 166 -42.71 27.84 -4.47
N LYS A 167 -42.75 26.52 -4.62
CA LYS A 167 -43.93 25.81 -5.11
C LYS A 167 -45.15 25.99 -4.21
N LYS A 168 -44.99 25.88 -2.89
CA LYS A 168 -46.08 26.09 -1.92
C LYS A 168 -46.58 27.53 -1.94
N GLU A 169 -45.68 28.51 -2.04
CA GLU A 169 -46.03 29.93 -2.13
C GLU A 169 -46.80 30.23 -3.42
N ALA A 170 -46.36 29.69 -4.56
CA ALA A 170 -47.07 29.83 -5.84
C ALA A 170 -48.45 29.15 -5.83
N GLU A 171 -48.59 27.97 -5.22
CA GLU A 171 -49.89 27.30 -5.04
C GLU A 171 -50.83 28.10 -4.14
N GLU A 172 -50.33 28.71 -3.07
CA GLU A 172 -51.12 29.57 -2.19
C GLU A 172 -51.57 30.86 -2.88
N GLU A 173 -50.69 31.50 -3.66
CA GLU A 173 -51.03 32.70 -4.43
C GLU A 173 -52.09 32.40 -5.49
N LYS A 174 -51.96 31.27 -6.21
CA LYS A 174 -52.96 30.81 -7.18
C LYS A 174 -54.32 30.59 -6.52
N ARG A 175 -54.36 29.96 -5.33
CA ARG A 175 -55.61 29.76 -4.58
C ARG A 175 -56.27 31.08 -4.19
N LYS A 176 -55.50 32.08 -3.73
CA LYS A 176 -56.02 33.42 -3.40
C LYS A 176 -56.62 34.13 -4.62
N GLN A 177 -55.95 34.04 -5.77
CA GLN A 177 -56.46 34.61 -7.02
C GLN A 177 -57.76 33.93 -7.50
N GLU A 178 -57.86 32.62 -7.35
CA GLU A 178 -59.10 31.87 -7.67
C GLU A 178 -60.24 32.26 -6.71
N GLU A 179 -59.98 32.36 -5.40
CA GLU A 179 -60.97 32.82 -4.41
C GLU A 179 -61.43 34.27 -4.66
N GLU A 180 -60.52 35.17 -5.04
CA GLU A 180 -60.87 36.56 -5.41
C GLU A 180 -61.75 36.59 -6.68
N GLN A 181 -61.38 35.84 -7.72
CA GLN A 181 -62.17 35.77 -8.96
C GLN A 181 -63.58 35.22 -8.73
N GLU A 182 -63.73 34.14 -7.96
CA GLU A 182 -65.05 33.59 -7.61
C GLU A 182 -65.91 34.62 -6.87
N SER A 183 -65.31 35.39 -5.94
CA SER A 183 -66.05 36.44 -5.22
C SER A 183 -66.50 37.61 -6.11
N GLU A 184 -65.69 38.00 -7.08
CA GLU A 184 -66.04 39.06 -8.04
C GLU A 184 -67.15 38.61 -9.01
N GLU A 185 -67.15 37.34 -9.43
CA GLU A 185 -68.21 36.76 -10.27
C GLU A 185 -69.54 36.67 -9.52
N GLU A 186 -69.54 36.24 -8.25
CA GLU A 186 -70.75 36.20 -7.41
C GLU A 186 -71.35 37.59 -7.16
N GLU A 187 -70.53 38.62 -6.95
CA GLU A 187 -71.02 40.00 -6.81
C GLU A 187 -71.70 40.49 -8.09
N GLN A 188 -71.11 40.24 -9.27
CA GLN A 188 -71.69 40.66 -10.56
C GLN A 188 -73.03 39.96 -10.87
N GLU A 189 -73.19 38.68 -10.56
CA GLU A 189 -74.47 37.97 -10.75
C GLU A 189 -75.57 38.46 -9.80
N SER A 190 -75.23 39.05 -8.66
CA SER A 190 -76.21 39.57 -7.68
C SER A 190 -76.79 40.95 -8.04
N GLU A 191 -76.18 41.66 -8.99
CA GLU A 191 -76.58 43.01 -9.42
C GLU A 191 -77.45 43.02 -10.71
N GLU A 192 -77.63 41.89 -11.40
CA GLU A 192 -78.56 41.72 -12.56
C GLU A 192 -79.98 41.27 -12.15
#